data_AF-A0A2E2TRQ3-F1
#
_entry.id   AF-A0A2E2TRQ3-F1
#
_cell.length_a   1.000
_cell.length_b   1.000
_cell.length_c   1.000
_cell.angle_alpha   90.00
_cell.angle_beta   90.00
_cell.angle_gamma   90.00
#
_symmetry.space_group_name_H-M   'P 1'
#
loop_
_entity.id
_entity.type
_entity.pdbx_description
1 polymer ?
#
loop_
_entity_poly.entity_id
_entity_poly.type
_entity_poly.pdbx_seq_one_letter_code
_entity_poly.pdbx_strand_id
1 'polypeptide(L)' 'LYTNGGRVLAATSYGNTMVNALESSYELLTKISFDNMVYRKDIGQDLRDY' A
#
# COMPACT_ATOMS: atom_id res chain seq x y z
N LEU A 1 -3.36 2.43 18.65
CA LEU A 1 -3.69 1.39 17.64
C LEU A 1 -3.43 0.02 18.28
N TYR A 2 -4.28 -0.98 18.03
CA TYR A 2 -4.06 -2.36 18.48
C TYR A 2 -3.79 -3.23 17.25
N THR A 3 -2.71 -4.00 17.26
CA THR A 3 -2.34 -4.95 16.19
C THR A 3 -2.39 -6.37 16.76
N ASN A 4 -2.87 -7.34 15.96
CA ASN A 4 -3.07 -8.73 16.42
C ASN A 4 -2.62 -9.76 15.39
N GLY A 5 -1.35 -9.68 14.99
CA GLY A 5 -0.73 -10.63 14.04
C GLY A 5 0.41 -10.02 13.23
N GLY A 6 1.09 -10.86 12.45
CA GLY A 6 2.23 -10.43 11.63
C GLY A 6 1.84 -9.58 10.41
N ARG A 7 0.70 -9.87 9.77
CA ARG A 7 0.12 -9.02 8.72
C ARG A 7 -1.10 -8.31 9.31
N VAL A 8 -1.05 -6.99 9.33
CA VAL A 8 -2.06 -6.18 10.05
C VAL A 8 -3.11 -5.63 9.09
N LEU A 9 -2.69 -5.04 7.97
CA LEU A 9 -3.55 -4.31 7.02
C LEU A 9 -3.09 -4.55 5.59
N ALA A 10 -4.01 -4.37 4.64
CA ALA A 10 -3.73 -4.24 3.21
C ALA A 10 -4.31 -2.91 2.72
N ALA A 11 -3.48 -2.09 2.08
CA ALA A 11 -3.92 -0.84 1.45
C ALA A 11 -4.27 -1.13 -0.02
N THR A 12 -5.53 -0.93 -0.37
CA THR A 12 -6.06 -1.15 -1.72
C THR A 12 -6.83 0.09 -2.15
N SER A 13 -6.66 0.51 -3.40
CA SER A 13 -7.37 1.64 -3.98
C SER A 13 -7.87 1.31 -5.38
N TYR A 14 -8.96 1.97 -5.78
CA TYR A 14 -9.41 1.98 -7.17
C TYR A 14 -8.77 3.14 -7.93
N GLY A 15 -8.64 2.99 -9.25
CA GLY A 15 -8.15 4.03 -10.14
C GLY A 15 -8.56 3.73 -11.58
N ASN A 16 -8.66 4.78 -12.40
CA ASN A 16 -8.99 4.64 -13.82
C ASN A 16 -7.88 3.95 -14.63
N THR A 17 -6.66 3.96 -14.08
CA THR A 17 -5.52 3.22 -14.60
C THR A 17 -4.88 2.43 -13.47
N MET A 18 -4.14 1.37 -13.81
CA MET A 18 -3.37 0.61 -12.84
C MET A 18 -2.37 1.51 -12.08
N VAL A 19 -1.70 2.43 -12.78
CA VAL A 19 -0.77 3.39 -12.18
C VAL A 19 -1.45 4.26 -11.13
N ASN A 20 -2.63 4.81 -11.41
CA ASN A 20 -3.35 5.64 -10.44
C ASN A 20 -3.83 4.84 -9.22
N ALA A 21 -4.30 3.61 -9.44
CA ALA A 21 -4.69 2.72 -8.34
C ALA A 21 -3.50 2.38 -7.43
N LEU A 22 -2.33 2.14 -8.04
CA LEU A 22 -1.09 1.84 -7.34
C LEU A 22 -0.60 3.04 -6.51
N GLU A 23 -0.53 4.22 -7.13
CA GLU A 23 -0.12 5.47 -6.47
C GLU A 23 -1.05 5.81 -5.30
N SER A 24 -2.37 5.69 -5.50
CA SER A 24 -3.36 5.94 -4.45
C SER A 24 -3.21 4.98 -3.27
N SER A 25 -2.89 3.71 -3.55
CA SER A 25 -2.64 2.70 -2.51
C SER A 25 -1.40 3.03 -1.67
N TYR A 26 -0.33 3.51 -2.30
CA TYR A 26 0.87 3.98 -1.60
C TYR A 26 0.62 5.29 -0.83
N GLU A 27 -0.16 6.22 -1.38
CA GLU A 27 -0.55 7.45 -0.68
C GLU A 27 -1.35 7.14 0.59
N LEU A 28 -2.26 6.17 0.54
CA LEU A 28 -3.01 5.72 1.72
C LEU A 28 -2.07 5.23 2.84
N LEU A 29 -1.01 4.50 2.48
CA LEU A 29 -0.01 4.02 3.44
C LEU A 29 0.77 5.17 4.11
N THR A 30 0.92 6.33 3.47
CA THR A 30 1.56 7.50 4.11
C THR A 30 0.71 8.13 5.21
N LYS A 31 -0.60 7.88 5.21
CA LYS A 31 -1.57 8.45 6.17
C LYS A 31 -1.74 7.57 7.42
N ILE A 32 -1.11 6.39 7.43
CA ILE A 32 -1.22 5.40 8.52
C ILE A 32 0.17 5.20 9.12
N SER A 33 0.25 5.18 10.44
CA SER A 33 1.49 4.86 11.15
C SER A 33 1.20 4.15 12.47
N PHE A 34 2.02 3.16 12.79
CA PHE A 34 2.03 2.46 14.07
C PHE A 34 3.41 1.87 14.33
N ASP A 35 3.67 1.51 15.58
CA ASP A 35 4.98 1.00 16.02
C ASP A 35 5.42 -0.20 15.19
N ASN A 36 6.67 -0.13 14.71
CA ASN A 36 7.31 -1.16 13.88
C ASN A 36 6.55 -1.52 12.59
N MET A 37 5.72 -0.60 12.06
CA MET A 37 5.09 -0.79 10.76
C MET A 37 6.13 -0.99 9.66
N VAL A 38 6.02 -2.09 8.93
CA VAL A 38 6.83 -2.39 7.75
C VAL A 38 5.93 -2.76 6.58
N TYR A 39 6.28 -2.28 5.38
CA TYR A 39 5.61 -2.64 4.15
C TYR A 39 6.60 -2.58 2.98
N ARG A 40 6.31 -3.32 1.92
CA ARG A 40 7.08 -3.32 0.68
C ARG A 40 6.77 -2.06 -0.14
N LYS A 41 7.81 -1.45 -0.71
CA LYS A 41 7.71 -0.22 -1.52
C LYS A 41 7.80 -0.48 -3.03
N ASP A 42 7.93 -1.73 -3.41
CA ASP A 42 8.23 -2.20 -4.76
C ASP A 42 7.08 -3.01 -5.38
N ILE A 43 5.97 -3.22 -4.66
CA ILE A 43 4.78 -3.89 -5.19
C ILE A 43 4.23 -3.09 -6.38
N GLY A 44 4.01 -3.77 -7.50
CA GLY A 44 3.38 -3.23 -8.70
C GLY A 44 4.26 -2.33 -9.55
N GLN A 45 5.56 -2.16 -9.22
CA GLN A 45 6.47 -1.38 -10.06
C GLN A 45 6.71 -2.04 -11.42
N ASP A 46 6.78 -3.37 -11.45
CA ASP A 46 6.90 -4.22 -12.64
C ASP A 46 5.70 -4.13 -13.58
N LEU A 47 4.53 -3.78 -13.05
CA LEU A 47 3.31 -3.63 -13.83
C LEU A 47 3.24 -2.29 -14.57
N ARG A 48 4.10 -1.31 -14.23
CA ARG A 48 4.07 0.03 -14.86
C ARG A 48 4.49 0.02 -16.33
N ASP A 49 5.21 -1.02 -16.74
CA ASP A 49 5.76 -1.17 -18.09
C ASP A 49 4.84 -1.95 -19.05
N TYR A 50 3.65 -2.36 -18.57
CA TYR A 50 2.60 -3.04 -19.34
C TYR A 50 1.43 -2.09 -19.64
#